data_AF-A0A935VSD6-F1
#
_entry.id   AF-A0A935VSD6-F1
#
_cell.length_a   1.000
_cell.length_b   1.000
_cell.length_c   1.000
_cell.angle_alpha   90.00
_cell.angle_beta   90.00
_cell.angle_gamma   90.00
#
_symmetry.space_group_name_H-M   'P 1'
#
loop_
_entity.id
_entity.type
_entity.pdbx_description
1 polymer ?
#
loop_
_entity_poly.entity_id
_entity_poly.type
_entity_poly.pdbx_seq_one_letter_code
_entity_poly.pdbx_strand_id
1 'polypeptide(L)'
;MELRQSYKFTVKKLSTVQRFKKNKAGAGKARKAGKKIKTIAGRLVRELERKLTADSLNRYATDLSLFKTVLAQKRSDSGKVYSLHEPDVKCYTKGKGHKKFEFGSKASF
;
A
#
# COMPACT_ATOMS: atom_id res chain seq x y z
N MET A 1 -21.54 3.72 7.28
CA MET A 1 -21.22 2.28 7.41
C MET A 1 -20.35 2.08 8.63
N GLU A 2 -20.75 1.20 9.55
CA GLU A 2 -19.97 0.88 10.74
C GLU A 2 -18.95 -0.24 10.43
N LEU A 3 -17.71 -0.08 10.88
CA LEU A 3 -16.66 -1.10 10.77
C LEU A 3 -16.60 -1.92 12.06
N ARG A 4 -16.38 -3.24 11.94
CA ARG A 4 -16.27 -4.18 13.07
C ARG A 4 -15.19 -3.76 14.07
N GLN A 5 -14.13 -3.12 13.58
CA GLN A 5 -13.04 -2.67 14.42
C GLN A 5 -12.38 -1.42 13.82
N SER A 6 -12.18 -0.40 14.65
CA SER A 6 -11.35 0.75 14.29
C SER A 6 -9.87 0.40 14.44
N TYR A 7 -9.07 0.70 13.41
CA TYR A 7 -7.61 0.56 13.45
C TYR A 7 -6.88 1.90 13.51
N LYS A 8 -7.59 3.01 13.75
CA LYS A 8 -7.02 4.38 13.74
C LYS A 8 -5.74 4.49 14.56
N PHE A 9 -5.78 4.08 15.83
CA PHE A 9 -4.62 4.14 16.73
C PHE A 9 -3.59 3.04 16.45
N THR A 10 -4.06 1.84 16.08
CA THR A 10 -3.20 0.69 15.75
C THR A 10 -2.31 0.99 14.56
N VAL A 11 -2.88 1.50 13.46
CA VAL A 11 -2.13 1.87 12.25
C VAL A 11 -1.17 3.02 12.55
N LYS A 12 -1.60 4.04 13.31
CA LYS A 12 -0.72 5.14 13.75
C LYS A 12 0.52 4.61 14.47
N LYS A 13 0.34 3.73 15.47
CA LYS A 13 1.46 3.12 16.23
C LYS A 13 2.37 2.30 15.32
N LEU A 14 1.81 1.49 14.41
CA LEU A 14 2.60 0.68 13.47
C LEU A 14 3.37 1.55 12.47
N SER A 15 2.80 2.66 12.02
CA SER A 15 3.46 3.63 11.15
C SER A 15 4.65 4.30 11.84
N THR A 16 4.51 4.66 13.12
CA THR A 16 5.64 5.16 13.92
C THR A 16 6.79 4.15 13.98
N VAL A 17 6.50 2.85 14.16
CA VAL A 17 7.52 1.80 14.17
C VAL A 17 8.26 1.70 12.82
N GLN A 18 7.59 1.97 11.69
CA GLN A 18 8.25 1.97 10.37
C GLN A 18 9.35 3.02 10.26
N ARG A 19 9.20 4.18 10.90
CA ARG A 19 10.18 5.28 10.84
C ARG A 19 11.54 4.84 11.38
N PHE A 20 11.55 4.02 12.42
CA PHE A 20 12.77 3.53 13.07
C PHE A 20 13.39 2.29 12.40
N LYS A 21 13.02 1.99 11.15
CA LYS A 21 13.56 0.84 10.40
C LYS A 21 15.09 0.86 10.27
N LYS A 22 15.70 2.05 10.17
CA LYS A 22 17.15 2.23 10.01
C LYS A 22 17.93 2.18 11.33
N ASN A 23 17.26 2.19 12.47
CA ASN A 23 17.92 2.14 13.78
C ASN A 23 18.50 0.75 14.04
N LYS A 24 19.51 0.67 14.93
CA LYS A 24 20.06 -0.61 15.42
C LYS A 24 18.91 -1.49 15.93
N ALA A 25 18.81 -2.72 15.41
CA ALA A 25 17.73 -3.68 15.67
C ALA A 25 16.28 -3.24 15.27
N GLY A 26 16.08 -2.09 14.62
CA GLY A 26 14.77 -1.59 14.21
C GLY A 26 14.16 -2.32 13.01
N ALA A 27 14.99 -2.87 12.11
CA ALA A 27 14.56 -3.51 10.88
C ALA A 27 13.61 -4.70 11.10
N GLY A 28 13.83 -5.50 12.15
CA GLY A 28 12.94 -6.62 12.50
C GLY A 28 11.56 -6.15 12.95
N LYS A 29 11.52 -5.12 13.81
CA LYS A 29 10.28 -4.50 14.31
C LYS A 29 9.48 -3.87 13.17
N ALA A 30 10.13 -3.13 12.29
CA ALA A 30 9.51 -2.53 11.10
C ALA A 30 8.93 -3.59 10.14
N ARG A 31 9.65 -4.69 9.90
CA ARG A 31 9.13 -5.80 9.09
C ARG A 31 7.87 -6.42 9.69
N LYS A 32 7.85 -6.69 10.99
CA LYS A 32 6.65 -7.20 11.70
C LYS A 32 5.50 -6.19 11.63
N ALA A 33 5.77 -4.91 11.85
CA ALA A 33 4.75 -3.86 11.75
C ALA A 33 4.15 -3.77 10.34
N GLY A 34 4.98 -3.90 9.30
CA GLY A 34 4.54 -3.86 7.90
C GLY A 34 3.63 -5.04 7.54
N LYS A 35 3.98 -6.25 8.01
CA LYS A 35 3.09 -7.42 7.88
C LYS A 35 1.74 -7.16 8.54
N LYS A 36 1.73 -6.60 9.75
CA LYS A 36 0.48 -6.28 10.47
C LYS A 36 -0.37 -5.21 9.76
N ILE A 37 0.26 -4.17 9.21
CA ILE A 37 -0.43 -3.16 8.38
C ILE A 37 -1.07 -3.83 7.16
N LYS A 38 -0.33 -4.70 6.45
CA LYS A 38 -0.85 -5.45 5.28
C LYS A 38 -2.05 -6.32 5.65
N THR A 39 -2.01 -7.02 6.79
CA THR A 39 -3.14 -7.81 7.29
C THR A 39 -4.37 -6.94 7.58
N ILE A 40 -4.18 -5.79 8.25
CA ILE A 40 -5.27 -4.85 8.55
C ILE A 40 -5.90 -4.34 7.26
N ALA A 41 -5.08 -3.88 6.30
CA ALA A 41 -5.56 -3.39 5.02
C ALA A 41 -6.38 -4.45 4.27
N GLY A 42 -5.89 -5.69 4.19
CA GLY A 42 -6.65 -6.78 3.57
C GLY A 42 -7.93 -7.14 4.30
N ARG A 43 -7.99 -6.97 5.63
CA ARG A 43 -9.24 -7.17 6.38
C ARG A 43 -10.24 -6.07 6.07
N LEU A 44 -9.80 -4.81 5.99
CA LEU A 44 -10.64 -3.67 5.65
C LEU A 44 -11.23 -3.78 4.24
N VAL A 45 -10.41 -4.14 3.24
CA VAL A 45 -10.90 -4.35 1.87
C VAL A 45 -12.01 -5.40 1.84
N ARG A 46 -11.78 -6.58 2.42
CA ARG A 46 -12.81 -7.65 2.50
C ARG A 46 -14.06 -7.24 3.27
N GLU A 47 -13.92 -6.37 4.26
CA GLU A 47 -15.06 -5.88 5.03
C GLU A 47 -15.88 -4.86 4.26
N LEU A 48 -15.23 -3.96 3.51
CA LEU A 48 -15.89 -3.06 2.57
C LEU A 48 -16.68 -3.85 1.53
N GLU A 49 -16.06 -4.86 0.93
CA GLU A 49 -16.72 -5.69 -0.09
C GLU A 49 -17.99 -6.40 0.40
N ARG A 50 -18.02 -6.80 1.68
CA ARG A 50 -19.19 -7.47 2.26
C ARG A 50 -20.30 -6.51 2.71
N LYS A 51 -19.96 -5.25 3.00
CA LYS A 51 -20.88 -4.29 3.63
C LYS A 51 -21.39 -3.23 2.67
N LEU A 52 -20.69 -2.97 1.57
CA LEU A 52 -21.13 -2.01 0.56
C LEU A 52 -22.29 -2.58 -0.27
N THR A 53 -23.22 -1.70 -0.64
CA THR A 53 -24.31 -2.03 -1.58
C THR A 53 -23.76 -2.26 -2.98
N ALA A 54 -24.52 -2.92 -3.86
CA ALA A 54 -24.12 -3.17 -5.24
C ALA A 54 -23.74 -1.87 -5.99
N ASP A 55 -24.52 -0.81 -5.83
CA ASP A 55 -24.24 0.50 -6.44
C ASP A 55 -22.92 1.10 -5.94
N SER A 56 -22.66 1.00 -4.64
CA SER A 56 -21.42 1.49 -4.04
C SER A 56 -20.22 0.66 -4.49
N LEU A 57 -20.38 -0.66 -4.58
CA LEU A 57 -19.35 -1.54 -5.10
C LEU A 57 -18.99 -1.21 -6.55
N ASN A 58 -20.00 -0.94 -7.39
CA ASN A 58 -19.77 -0.55 -8.77
C ASN A 58 -19.02 0.80 -8.85
N ARG A 59 -19.43 1.77 -8.03
CA ARG A 59 -18.76 3.09 -7.95
C ARG A 59 -17.28 2.98 -7.58
N TYR A 60 -16.93 2.12 -6.62
CA TYR A 60 -15.56 1.95 -6.12
C TYR A 60 -14.84 0.73 -6.72
N ALA A 61 -15.35 0.14 -7.81
CA ALA A 61 -14.82 -1.09 -8.37
C ALA A 61 -13.33 -0.95 -8.77
N THR A 62 -12.97 0.18 -9.40
CA THR A 62 -11.60 0.48 -9.81
C THR A 62 -10.66 0.59 -8.61
N ASP A 63 -11.06 1.32 -7.57
CA ASP A 63 -10.26 1.50 -6.35
C ASP A 63 -10.07 0.17 -5.60
N LEU A 64 -11.15 -0.61 -5.45
CA LEU A 64 -11.10 -1.92 -4.79
C LEU A 64 -10.21 -2.90 -5.56
N SER A 65 -10.26 -2.88 -6.90
CA SER A 65 -9.37 -3.66 -7.77
C SER A 65 -7.91 -3.26 -7.58
N LEU A 66 -7.63 -1.95 -7.54
CA LEU A 66 -6.29 -1.43 -7.27
C LEU A 66 -5.77 -1.87 -5.89
N PHE A 67 -6.59 -1.75 -4.84
CA PHE A 67 -6.21 -2.16 -3.49
C PHE A 67 -5.91 -3.67 -3.42
N LYS A 68 -6.72 -4.51 -4.08
CA LYS A 68 -6.45 -5.95 -4.17
C LYS A 68 -5.13 -6.24 -4.86
N THR A 69 -4.87 -5.58 -5.98
CA THR A 69 -3.62 -5.71 -6.74
C THR A 69 -2.41 -5.37 -5.87
N VAL A 70 -2.44 -4.21 -5.19
CA VAL A 70 -1.37 -3.76 -4.29
C VAL A 70 -1.17 -4.73 -3.12
N LEU A 71 -2.26 -5.30 -2.57
CA LEU A 71 -2.18 -6.28 -1.49
C LEU A 71 -1.63 -7.63 -1.97
N ALA A 72 -1.91 -8.04 -3.20
CA ALA A 72 -1.39 -9.29 -3.77
C ALA A 72 0.09 -9.19 -4.17
N GLN A 73 0.55 -7.99 -4.55
CA GLN A 73 1.89 -7.72 -5.04
C GLN A 73 3.01 -8.26 -4.13
N LYS A 74 3.96 -8.95 -4.74
CA LYS A 74 5.17 -9.50 -4.13
C LYS A 74 6.41 -8.72 -4.58
N ARG A 75 7.54 -8.98 -3.91
CA ARG A 75 8.80 -8.26 -4.17
C ARG A 75 9.36 -8.55 -5.57
N SER A 76 9.16 -9.75 -6.08
CA SER A 76 9.67 -10.22 -7.38
C SER A 76 8.82 -9.79 -8.58
N ASP A 77 7.60 -9.31 -8.37
CA ASP A 77 6.66 -9.07 -9.47
C ASP A 77 7.10 -7.88 -10.33
N SER A 78 6.82 -7.92 -11.63
CA SER A 78 6.97 -6.80 -12.56
C SER A 78 5.72 -5.90 -12.55
N GLY A 79 5.79 -4.71 -13.14
CA GLY A 79 4.62 -3.84 -13.30
C GLY A 79 3.99 -3.38 -11.98
N LYS A 80 4.82 -3.12 -10.97
CA LYS A 80 4.35 -2.77 -9.63
C LYS A 80 3.66 -1.42 -9.60
N VAL A 81 2.57 -1.34 -8.83
CA VAL A 81 1.95 -0.07 -8.44
C VAL A 81 2.80 0.55 -7.32
N TYR A 82 3.28 1.77 -7.56
CA TYR A 82 4.13 2.51 -6.60
C TYR A 82 3.36 3.60 -5.85
N SER A 83 2.27 4.12 -6.42
CA SER A 83 1.39 5.11 -5.79
C SER A 83 -0.06 4.67 -5.95
N LEU A 84 -0.85 4.84 -4.89
CA LEU A 84 -2.30 4.58 -4.94
C LEU A 84 -3.06 5.71 -5.65
N HIS A 85 -2.55 6.94 -5.58
CA HIS A 85 -3.17 8.12 -6.18
C HIS A 85 -2.77 8.31 -7.65
N GLU A 86 -1.62 7.75 -8.04
CA GLU A 86 -1.11 7.81 -9.40
C GLU A 86 -0.60 6.42 -9.81
N PRO A 87 -1.51 5.49 -10.18
CA PRO A 87 -1.14 4.09 -10.47
C PRO A 87 -0.16 3.95 -11.64
N ASP A 88 -0.18 4.90 -12.58
CA ASP A 88 0.66 4.92 -13.78
C ASP A 88 2.12 5.35 -13.51
N VAL A 89 2.42 5.82 -12.29
CA VAL A 89 3.79 6.16 -11.90
C VAL A 89 4.68 4.92 -11.92
N LYS A 90 5.73 4.98 -12.74
CA LYS A 90 6.70 3.90 -12.85
C LYS A 90 7.98 4.26 -12.09
N CYS A 91 8.67 3.23 -11.63
CA CYS A 91 9.97 3.35 -10.97
C CYS A 91 11.07 2.93 -11.93
N TYR A 92 12.02 3.82 -12.18
CA TYR A 92 13.16 3.58 -13.06
C TYR A 92 14.46 3.69 -12.27
N THR A 93 15.46 2.89 -12.63
CA THR A 93 16.82 3.07 -12.12
C THR A 93 17.40 4.34 -12.67
N LYS A 94 17.82 5.25 -11.77
CA LYS A 94 18.48 6.48 -12.18
C LYS A 94 19.98 6.19 -12.30
N GLY A 95 20.59 6.58 -13.42
CA GLY A 95 22.03 6.40 -13.67
C GLY A 95 22.96 7.29 -12.84
N LYS A 96 22.49 7.91 -11.75
CA LYS A 96 23.29 8.79 -10.90
C LYS A 96 23.65 8.09 -9.59
N GLY A 97 24.94 8.05 -9.22
CA GLY A 97 25.41 7.32 -8.03
C GLY A 97 24.72 7.71 -6.71
N HIS A 98 24.30 8.97 -6.55
CA HIS A 98 23.66 9.47 -5.33
C HIS A 98 22.14 9.22 -5.26
N LYS A 99 21.47 8.86 -6.36
CA LYS A 99 20.03 8.57 -6.42
C LYS A 99 19.84 7.30 -7.25
N LYS A 100 19.45 6.19 -6.60
CA LYS A 100 19.34 4.88 -7.26
C LYS A 100 18.09 4.74 -8.14
N PHE A 101 17.01 5.41 -7.77
CA PHE A 101 15.71 5.27 -8.44
C PHE A 101 15.00 6.62 -8.55
N GLU A 102 14.15 6.73 -9.57
CA GLU A 102 13.20 7.82 -9.75
C GLU A 102 11.80 7.28 -10.00
N PHE A 103 10.81 8.00 -9.48
CA PHE A 103 9.41 7.75 -9.72
C PHE A 103 8.88 8.86 -10.63
N GLY A 104 8.26 8.49 -11.73
CA GLY A 104 7.66 9.45 -12.64
C GLY A 104 6.72 8.80 -13.64
N SER A 105 5.74 9.57 -14.09
CA SER A 105 5.01 9.27 -15.31
C SER A 105 5.79 9.84 -16.48
N LYS A 106 6.07 9.01 -17.50
CA LYS A 106 6.70 9.51 -18.72
C LYS A 106 5.58 10.11 -19.56
N ALA A 107 5.47 11.43 -19.59
CA ALA A 107 4.63 12.12 -20.56
C ALA A 107 5.15 11.78 -21.95
N SER A 108 4.38 11.00 -22.70
CA SER A 108 4.60 10.84 -24.14
C SER A 108 3.57 11.78 -24.76
N PHE A 109 4.04 12.85 -25.42
CA PHE A 109 3.22 13.65 -26.32
C PHE A 109 2.91 12.84 -27.57
#